data_AF-A0A954F4K8-F1
#
_entry.id   AF-A0A954F4K8-F1
#
_cell.length_a   1.000
_cell.length_b   1.000
_cell.length_c   1.000
_cell.angle_alpha   90.00
_cell.angle_beta   90.00
_cell.angle_gamma   90.00
#
_symmetry.space_group_name_H-M   'P 1'
#
loop_
_entity.id
_entity.type
_entity.pdbx_description
1 polymer ?
#
loop_
_entity_poly.entity_id
_entity_poly.type
_entity_poly.pdbx_seq_one_letter_code
_entity_poly.pdbx_strand_id
1 'polypeptide(L)' 'GVNCNITGSFVNTWDSAYATGDWKYGADRYKAPRRNWSYDTDFNSVSGLPPFTPMVVNTRQIVSW' A
#
# COMPACT_ATOMS: atom_id res chain seq x y z
N GLY A 1 -13.81 -17.78 12.31
CA GLY A 1 -13.51 -16.47 11.68
C GLY A 1 -13.79 -16.57 10.20
N VAL A 2 -14.42 -15.55 9.61
CA VAL A 2 -14.69 -15.51 8.16
C VAL A 2 -13.41 -15.10 7.44
N ASN A 3 -13.08 -15.77 6.33
CA ASN A 3 -11.91 -15.44 5.54
C ASN A 3 -12.15 -14.13 4.78
N CYS A 4 -11.57 -13.03 5.28
CA CYS A 4 -11.64 -11.74 4.62
C CYS A 4 -10.51 -11.64 3.58
N ASN A 5 -10.88 -11.59 2.30
CA ASN A 5 -9.96 -11.43 1.18
C ASN A 5 -9.88 -9.94 0.85
N ILE A 6 -8.82 -9.28 1.29
CA ILE A 6 -8.65 -7.84 1.06
C ILE A 6 -7.59 -7.63 -0.01
N THR A 7 -7.91 -6.79 -0.99
CA THR A 7 -6.97 -6.23 -1.97
C THR A 7 -6.46 -4.88 -1.44
N GLY A 8 -5.14 -4.68 -1.45
CA GLY A 8 -4.51 -3.42 -1.02
C GLY A 8 -3.85 -3.42 0.36
N SER A 9 -3.33 -2.25 0.74
CA SER A 9 -2.57 -2.01 1.98
C SER A 9 -3.41 -1.32 3.05
N PHE A 10 -3.15 -1.59 4.33
CA PHE A 10 -3.69 -0.81 5.46
C PHE A 10 -2.51 -0.37 6.29
N VAL A 11 -2.47 0.91 6.64
CA VAL A 11 -1.47 1.47 7.53
C VAL A 11 -2.21 1.99 8.76
N ASN A 12 -1.80 1.55 9.95
CA ASN A 12 -2.21 2.15 11.20
C ASN A 12 -1.02 2.92 11.75
N THR A 13 -1.19 4.22 11.97
CA THR A 13 -0.12 5.13 12.43
C THR A 13 -0.21 5.43 13.94
N TRP A 14 -1.14 4.79 14.66
CA TRP A 14 -1.42 5.11 16.07
C TRP A 14 -1.60 3.85 16.93
N ASP A 15 -1.21 3.94 18.20
CA ASP A 15 -1.50 2.90 19.18
C ASP A 15 -2.93 3.00 19.69
N SER A 16 -3.52 1.84 20.01
CA SER A 16 -4.87 1.80 20.55
C SER A 16 -4.89 2.34 21.98
N ALA A 17 -5.80 3.28 22.27
CA ALA A 17 -6.02 3.80 23.63
C ALA A 17 -6.72 2.80 24.57
N TYR A 18 -7.35 1.76 24.02
CA TYR A 18 -8.14 0.78 24.78
C TYR A 18 -7.49 -0.61 24.80
N ALA A 19 -6.84 -1.01 23.71
CA ALA A 19 -6.14 -2.30 23.62
C ALA A 19 -4.64 -2.10 23.87
N THR A 20 -4.26 -1.94 25.14
CA THR A 20 -2.88 -1.67 25.58
C THR A 20 -2.04 -2.91 25.88
N GLY A 21 -2.63 -4.11 25.80
CA GLY A 21 -1.90 -5.36 26.04
C GLY A 21 -0.94 -5.71 24.91
N ASP A 22 0.12 -6.47 25.24
CA ASP A 22 1.12 -6.88 24.26
C ASP A 22 0.50 -7.53 23.03
N TRP A 23 0.90 -7.02 21.86
CA TRP A 23 0.54 -7.60 20.59
C TRP A 23 1.12 -9.02 20.50
N LYS A 24 0.25 -9.99 20.19
CA LYS A 24 0.66 -11.37 19.86
C LYS A 24 -0.11 -11.81 18.63
N TYR A 25 0.60 -12.43 17.70
CA TYR A 25 0.03 -12.96 16.47
C TYR A 25 -0.63 -14.33 16.70
N GLY A 26 -1.90 -14.47 16.33
CA GLY A 26 -2.59 -15.76 16.33
C GLY A 26 -3.10 -16.28 17.70
N ALA A 27 -3.48 -17.57 17.74
CA ALA A 27 -4.24 -18.23 18.82
C ALA A 27 -5.70 -17.73 18.99
N ASP A 28 -6.19 -17.56 20.22
CA ASP A 28 -7.53 -17.01 20.55
C ASP A 28 -7.66 -15.50 20.27
N ARG A 29 -6.63 -14.90 19.66
CA ARG A 29 -6.55 -13.48 19.31
C ARG A 29 -6.73 -13.27 17.81
N TYR A 30 -6.74 -12.01 17.40
CA TYR A 30 -6.82 -11.60 16.00
C TYR A 30 -5.71 -12.26 15.15
N LYS A 31 -6.12 -13.05 14.15
CA LYS A 31 -5.26 -13.48 13.04
C LYS A 31 -5.42 -12.48 11.91
N ALA A 32 -4.30 -12.02 11.36
CA ALA A 32 -4.34 -11.14 10.20
C ALA A 32 -5.10 -11.84 9.04
N PRO A 33 -5.97 -11.12 8.32
CA PRO A 33 -6.69 -11.67 7.18
C PRO A 33 -5.72 -12.04 6.06
N ARG A 34 -6.14 -12.99 5.20
CA ARG A 34 -5.37 -13.36 4.03
C ARG A 34 -5.35 -12.17 3.06
N ARG A 35 -4.18 -11.56 2.88
CA ARG A 35 -3.97 -10.49 1.91
C ARG A 35 -3.80 -11.08 0.53
N ASN A 36 -4.63 -10.65 -0.42
CA ASN A 36 -4.46 -10.99 -1.82
C ASN A 36 -3.57 -9.93 -2.44
N TRP A 37 -2.27 -10.23 -2.53
CA TRP A 37 -1.32 -9.35 -3.18
C TRP A 37 -1.50 -9.45 -4.69
N SER A 38 -1.80 -8.31 -5.33
CA SER A 38 -1.81 -8.17 -6.77
C SER A 38 -1.10 -6.87 -7.13
N TYR A 39 -0.29 -6.92 -8.18
CA TYR A 39 0.21 -5.70 -8.81
C TYR A 39 -0.92 -5.08 -9.62
N ASP A 40 -1.20 -3.81 -9.40
CA ASP A 40 -2.19 -3.07 -10.18
C ASP A 40 -1.54 -2.54 -11.45
N THR A 41 -2.00 -3.05 -12.59
CA THR A 41 -1.47 -2.70 -13.91
C THR A 41 -1.88 -1.31 -14.39
N ASP A 42 -2.87 -0.67 -13.75
CA ASP A 42 -3.30 0.68 -14.12
C ASP A 42 -2.17 1.69 -13.88
N PHE A 43 -1.27 1.41 -12.93
CA PHE A 43 -0.07 2.23 -12.66
C PHE A 43 1.03 2.09 -13.72
N ASN A 44 0.90 1.21 -14.73
CA ASN A 44 1.82 1.14 -15.86
C ASN A 44 1.61 2.26 -16.87
N SER A 45 0.38 2.81 -16.93
CA SER A 45 0.06 3.93 -17.82
C SER A 45 0.18 5.24 -17.06
N VAL A 46 0.80 6.24 -17.67
CA VAL A 46 0.86 7.61 -17.12
C VAL A 46 -0.54 8.15 -16.82
N SER A 47 -1.56 7.76 -17.61
CA SER A 47 -2.95 8.16 -17.40
C SER A 47 -3.62 7.52 -16.17
N GLY A 48 -3.09 6.41 -15.67
CA GLY A 48 -3.60 5.70 -14.50
C GLY A 48 -2.90 6.09 -13.19
N LEU A 49 -1.89 6.97 -13.27
CA LEU A 49 -1.19 7.48 -12.09
C LEU A 49 -2.04 8.53 -11.37
N PRO A 50 -2.15 8.48 -10.02
CA PRO A 50 -2.73 9.55 -9.24
C PRO A 50 -2.03 10.90 -9.50
N PRO A 51 -2.73 12.03 -9.34
CA PRO A 51 -2.12 13.35 -9.47
C PRO A 51 -0.93 13.49 -8.51
N PHE A 52 0.13 14.17 -8.96
CA PHE A 52 1.40 14.35 -8.24
C PHE A 52 2.25 13.08 -8.03
N THR A 53 2.00 12.01 -8.79
CA THR A 53 2.94 10.88 -8.81
C THR A 53 4.31 11.36 -9.32
N PRO A 54 5.42 11.16 -8.57
CA PRO A 54 6.74 11.60 -9.00
C PRO A 54 7.15 10.85 -10.27
N MET A 55 7.61 11.58 -11.27
CA MET A 55 8.05 11.04 -12.56
C MET A 55 9.49 11.45 -12.85
N VAL A 56 10.28 10.51 -13.35
CA VAL A 56 11.60 10.82 -13.89
C VAL A 56 11.42 11.24 -15.35
N VAL A 57 11.81 12.47 -15.67
CA VAL A 57 11.79 13.00 -17.03
C VAL A 57 13.22 13.20 -17.51
N ASN A 58 13.49 12.89 -18.77
CA ASN A 58 14.78 13.18 -19.39
C ASN A 58 14.66 14.48 -20.18
N THR A 59 15.61 15.39 -19.96
CA THR A 59 15.73 16.58 -20.81
C THR A 59 16.56 16.22 -22.04
N ARG A 60 16.12 16.64 -23.21
CA ARG A 60 16.91 16.53 -24.44
C ARG A 60 17.48 17.90 -24.76
N GLN A 61 18.80 18.03 -24.66
CA GLN A 61 19.47 19.25 -25.08
C GLN A 61 19.46 19.32 -26.61
N ILE A 62 18.73 20.29 -27.16
CA ILE A 62 18.58 20.51 -28.61
C ILE A 62 19.51 21.58 -29.17
N VAL A 63 20.12 22.42 -28.31
CA VAL A 63 21.24 23.27 -28.69
C VAL A 63 22.16 23.48 -27.48
N SER A 64 23.46 23.50 -27.73
CA SER A 64 24.49 24.04 -26.83
C SER A 64 25.19 25.13 -27.61
N TRP A 65 25.39 26.30 -27.01
CA TRP A 65 26.33 27.29 -27.54
C TRP A 65 27.75 26.96 -27.12
#